data_AF-R9KYU3-F1
#
_entry.id   AF-R9KYU3-F1
#
_cell.length_a   1.000
_cell.length_b   1.000
_cell.length_c   1.000
_cell.angle_alpha   90.00
_cell.angle_beta   90.00
_cell.angle_gamma   90.00
#
_symmetry.space_group_name_H-M   'P 1'
#
loop_
_entity.id
_entity.type
_entity.pdbx_description
1 polymer ?
#
loop_
_entity_poly.entity_id
_entity_poly.type
_entity_poly.pdbx_seq_one_letter_code
_entity_poly.pdbx_strand_id
1 'polypeptide(L)'
;MKKAKKLLAGLLALLLTVTGVPLYGMKVQAVNGVLTEGDYRYEVNTNGNSVKITGYNGNGGDVTIPAEIKGKSVTSIGYAAFMDCSGLTNLSIPDTVTYIDDSAFEGCSGLTSLSIPDGVTSIG
;
A
#
# COMPACT_ATOMS: atom_id res chain seq x y z
N MET A 1 43.16 -6.31 19.98
CA MET A 1 42.11 -5.89 20.96
C MET A 1 41.62 -4.51 20.57
N LYS A 2 40.34 -4.44 20.16
CA LYS A 2 39.64 -3.25 19.67
C LYS A 2 39.52 -2.20 20.77
N LYS A 3 39.98 -0.97 20.54
CA LYS A 3 39.54 0.22 21.27
C LYS A 3 39.44 1.41 20.32
N ALA A 4 38.22 1.70 19.89
CA ALA A 4 37.75 3.04 19.51
C ALA A 4 36.23 3.02 19.60
N LYS A 5 35.67 3.38 20.77
CA LYS A 5 35.09 4.71 21.04
C LYS A 5 33.80 4.99 20.23
N LYS A 6 32.65 4.79 20.87
CA LYS A 6 31.63 5.83 21.14
C LYS A 6 30.36 5.22 21.76
N LEU A 7 30.31 5.28 23.09
CA LEU A 7 29.16 5.60 23.97
C LEU A 7 27.79 4.98 23.65
N LEU A 8 27.49 3.91 24.40
CA LEU A 8 26.14 3.54 24.85
C LEU A 8 25.52 4.75 25.57
N ALA A 9 24.43 5.29 25.04
CA ALA A 9 23.55 6.21 25.74
C ALA A 9 22.12 5.64 25.67
N GLY A 10 21.49 5.46 26.83
CA GLY A 10 20.05 5.17 26.93
C GLY A 10 19.72 3.90 27.73
N LEU A 11 19.97 3.94 29.04
CA LEU A 11 19.52 2.97 30.03
C LEU A 11 18.17 3.46 30.62
N LEU A 12 17.16 2.58 30.65
CA LEU A 12 16.13 2.40 31.71
C LEU A 12 15.13 3.52 32.08
N ALA A 13 13.84 3.31 31.72
CA ALA A 13 12.59 3.54 32.49
C ALA A 13 11.43 3.53 31.46
N LEU A 14 10.28 2.86 31.58
CA LEU A 14 9.49 2.41 32.72
C LEU A 14 8.41 1.44 32.16
N LEU A 15 8.13 0.34 32.86
CA LEU A 15 6.95 -0.50 32.59
C LEU A 15 5.67 0.30 32.86
N LEU A 16 4.87 0.58 31.82
CA LEU A 16 3.45 0.89 31.96
C LEU A 16 2.66 -0.20 31.24
N THR A 17 2.17 -1.13 32.06
CA THR A 17 0.97 -1.96 31.91
C THR A 17 0.46 -2.28 30.50
N VAL A 18 0.44 -3.58 30.21
CA VAL A 18 -0.42 -4.19 29.20
C VAL A 18 -1.88 -3.86 29.51
N THR A 19 -2.40 -2.78 28.92
CA THR A 19 -3.84 -2.55 28.80
C THR A 19 -4.10 -2.06 27.37
N GLY A 20 -4.46 -3.01 26.51
CA GLY A 20 -5.28 -2.77 25.32
C GLY A 20 -4.82 -1.66 24.38
N VAL A 21 -3.75 -1.87 23.64
CA VAL A 21 -3.73 -1.36 22.27
C VAL A 21 -4.51 -2.40 21.46
N PRO A 22 -5.70 -2.11 20.93
CA PRO A 22 -6.31 -3.02 19.97
C PRO A 22 -5.31 -3.12 18.82
N LEU A 23 -4.68 -4.30 18.71
CA LEU A 23 -3.78 -4.66 17.61
C LEU A 23 -4.64 -4.83 16.35
N TYR A 24 -5.27 -3.76 15.89
CA TYR A 24 -6.06 -3.78 14.67
C TYR A 24 -5.08 -3.84 13.49
N GLY A 25 -4.77 -5.06 13.05
CA GLY A 25 -4.39 -5.33 11.67
C GLY A 25 -2.92 -5.44 11.32
N MET A 26 -1.96 -5.56 12.25
CA MET A 26 -0.58 -5.89 11.84
C MET A 26 -0.46 -7.37 11.43
N LYS A 27 -0.78 -7.71 10.18
CA LYS A 27 -0.18 -8.85 9.51
C LYS A 27 1.28 -8.50 9.22
N VAL A 28 2.19 -8.82 10.13
CA VAL A 28 3.63 -8.78 9.83
C VAL A 28 3.95 -9.99 8.94
N GLN A 29 4.25 -9.75 7.66
CA GLN A 29 4.94 -10.73 6.81
C GLN A 29 6.05 -10.02 6.03
N ALA A 30 7.24 -9.92 6.65
CA ALA A 30 8.46 -9.63 5.91
C ALA A 30 8.90 -10.92 5.21
N VAL A 31 8.34 -11.17 4.04
CA VAL A 31 8.90 -12.10 3.06
C VAL A 31 9.41 -11.24 1.88
N ASN A 32 10.72 -11.08 1.78
CA ASN A 32 11.42 -10.42 0.65
C ASN A 32 10.97 -8.98 0.28
N GLY A 33 11.01 -8.03 1.22
CA GLY A 33 11.01 -6.59 0.88
C GLY A 33 9.71 -6.01 0.29
N VAL A 34 8.66 -6.81 0.12
CA VAL A 34 7.35 -6.35 -0.35
C VAL A 34 6.57 -5.76 0.83
N LEU A 35 6.19 -4.48 0.74
CA LEU A 35 5.36 -3.83 1.75
C LEU A 35 3.89 -4.17 1.52
N THR A 36 3.14 -4.38 2.60
CA THR A 36 1.71 -4.69 2.56
C THR A 36 0.94 -3.90 3.61
N GLU A 37 -0.26 -3.45 3.25
CA GLU A 37 -1.25 -2.89 4.17
C GLU A 37 -2.63 -3.39 3.75
N GLY A 38 -3.27 -4.19 4.62
CA GLY A 38 -4.49 -4.90 4.25
C GLY A 38 -4.27 -5.81 3.04
N ASP A 39 -5.07 -5.62 2.00
CA ASP A 39 -5.03 -6.39 0.76
C ASP A 39 -4.04 -5.82 -0.28
N TYR A 40 -3.43 -4.67 -0.01
CA TYR A 40 -2.60 -3.95 -0.97
C TYR A 40 -1.11 -4.23 -0.75
N ARG A 41 -0.43 -4.62 -1.84
CA ARG A 41 1.03 -4.56 -1.95
C ARG A 41 1.40 -3.18 -2.47
N TYR A 42 2.44 -2.58 -1.90
CA TYR A 42 2.86 -1.23 -2.27
C TYR A 42 4.37 -1.02 -2.20
N GLU A 43 4.82 0.04 -2.86
CA GLU A 43 6.17 0.58 -2.78
C GLU A 43 6.09 2.05 -2.32
N VAL A 44 7.07 2.49 -1.52
CA VAL A 44 7.22 3.92 -1.22
C VAL A 44 8.05 4.55 -2.34
N ASN A 45 7.52 5.60 -2.96
CA ASN A 45 8.23 6.32 -4.01
C ASN A 45 9.51 6.98 -3.48
N THR A 46 10.44 7.32 -4.36
CA THR A 46 11.75 7.90 -3.99
C THR A 46 11.64 9.22 -3.24
N ASN A 47 10.52 9.95 -3.38
CA ASN A 47 10.23 11.16 -2.60
C ASN A 47 9.95 10.87 -1.11
N GLY A 48 9.73 9.61 -0.73
CA GLY A 48 9.48 9.18 0.64
C GLY A 48 8.09 9.51 1.18
N ASN A 49 7.27 10.28 0.47
CA ASN A 49 5.99 10.82 0.95
C ASN A 49 4.75 10.26 0.23
N SER A 50 4.97 9.45 -0.79
CA SER A 50 3.89 8.83 -1.57
C SER A 50 4.14 7.35 -1.80
N VAL A 51 3.10 6.63 -2.18
CA VAL A 51 3.15 5.21 -2.47
C VAL A 51 2.56 4.90 -3.84
N LYS A 52 3.09 3.82 -4.42
CA LYS A 52 2.58 3.16 -5.63
C LYS A 52 1.98 1.82 -5.22
N ILE A 53 0.75 1.53 -5.62
CA ILE A 53 0.16 0.20 -5.47
C ILE A 53 0.81 -0.73 -6.49
N THR A 54 1.37 -1.85 -6.04
CA THR A 54 2.05 -2.85 -6.90
C THR A 54 1.32 -4.19 -6.94
N GLY A 55 0.19 -4.27 -6.24
CA GLY A 55 -0.60 -5.47 -6.18
C GLY A 55 -1.84 -5.33 -5.32
N TYR A 56 -2.86 -6.08 -5.67
CA TYR A 56 -4.04 -6.31 -4.86
C TYR A 56 -4.24 -7.82 -4.69
N ASN A 57 -4.38 -8.26 -3.44
CA ASN A 57 -4.55 -9.67 -3.07
C ASN A 57 -5.92 -9.94 -2.43
N GLY A 58 -6.84 -8.98 -2.50
CA GLY A 58 -8.15 -9.10 -1.88
C GLY A 58 -9.12 -9.91 -2.75
N ASN A 59 -10.28 -10.24 -2.17
CA ASN A 59 -11.26 -11.12 -2.80
C ASN A 59 -12.08 -10.45 -3.93
N GLY A 60 -11.96 -9.14 -4.14
CA GLY A 60 -12.75 -8.39 -5.11
C GLY A 60 -14.06 -7.86 -4.53
N GLY A 61 -15.12 -7.80 -5.36
CA GLY A 61 -16.36 -7.10 -5.09
C GLY A 61 -16.23 -5.60 -5.35
N ASP A 62 -16.82 -4.81 -4.46
CA ASP A 62 -16.73 -3.35 -4.51
C ASP A 62 -15.49 -2.91 -3.73
N VAL A 63 -14.46 -2.49 -4.46
CA VAL A 63 -13.15 -2.13 -3.91
C VAL A 63 -12.95 -0.62 -4.01
N THR A 64 -12.46 -0.04 -2.92
CA THR A 64 -11.99 1.35 -2.88
C THR A 64 -10.51 1.35 -2.56
N ILE A 65 -9.70 1.92 -3.45
CA ILE A 65 -8.27 2.13 -3.19
C ILE A 65 -8.15 3.20 -2.11
N PRO A 66 -7.41 2.97 -1.02
CA PRO A 66 -7.24 3.98 0.01
C PRO A 66 -6.49 5.19 -0.56
N ALA A 67 -6.87 6.40 -0.19
CA ALA A 67 -6.14 7.61 -0.58
C ALA A 67 -4.75 7.71 0.09
N GLU A 68 -4.56 7.02 1.21
CA GLU A 68 -3.30 7.01 1.96
C GLU A 68 -2.98 5.62 2.53
N ILE A 69 -1.68 5.28 2.58
CA ILE A 69 -1.15 4.10 3.28
C ILE A 69 -0.07 4.57 4.24
N LYS A 70 -0.26 4.29 5.55
CA LYS A 70 0.68 4.71 6.62
C LYS A 70 1.06 6.20 6.57
N GLY A 71 0.08 7.07 6.28
CA GLY A 71 0.28 8.52 6.20
C GLY A 71 1.04 8.99 4.95
N LYS A 72 1.08 8.18 3.89
CA LYS A 72 1.64 8.52 2.59
C LYS A 72 0.55 8.43 1.53
N SER A 73 0.45 9.44 0.68
CA SER A 73 -0.58 9.50 -0.35
C SER A 73 -0.38 8.41 -1.41
N VAL A 74 -1.46 7.75 -1.80
CA VAL A 74 -1.47 6.82 -2.94
C VAL A 74 -1.55 7.64 -4.21
N THR A 75 -0.46 7.66 -4.97
CA THR A 75 -0.34 8.53 -6.15
C THR A 75 -0.31 7.76 -7.46
N SER A 76 -0.12 6.45 -7.43
CA SER A 76 -0.03 5.63 -8.65
C SER A 76 -0.48 4.20 -8.46
N ILE A 77 -1.00 3.63 -9.54
CA ILE A 77 -1.33 2.21 -9.69
C ILE A 77 -0.32 1.62 -10.66
N GLY A 78 0.47 0.66 -10.19
CA GLY A 78 1.58 0.09 -10.91
C GLY A 78 1.19 -0.98 -11.94
N TYR A 79 2.18 -1.35 -12.75
CA TYR A 79 2.06 -2.40 -13.77
C TYR A 79 1.41 -3.66 -13.19
N ALA A 80 0.34 -4.13 -13.85
CA ALA A 80 -0.38 -5.35 -13.49
C ALA A 80 -0.87 -5.41 -12.02
N ALA A 81 -1.06 -4.26 -11.34
CA ALA A 81 -1.39 -4.23 -9.91
C ALA A 81 -2.70 -4.96 -9.55
N PHE A 82 -3.68 -4.96 -10.43
CA PHE A 82 -4.96 -5.68 -10.29
C PHE A 82 -5.13 -6.74 -11.38
N MET A 83 -4.05 -7.21 -12.00
CA MET A 83 -4.13 -8.20 -13.07
C MET A 83 -4.89 -9.46 -12.61
N ASP A 84 -5.77 -9.96 -13.46
CA ASP A 84 -6.60 -11.16 -13.26
C ASP A 84 -7.53 -11.12 -12.02
N CYS A 85 -7.86 -9.93 -11.51
CA CYS A 85 -8.82 -9.77 -10.42
C CYS A 85 -10.27 -9.99 -10.90
N SER A 86 -10.60 -11.22 -11.28
CA SER A 86 -11.93 -11.63 -11.79
C SER A 86 -13.09 -11.42 -10.80
N GLY A 87 -12.79 -11.40 -9.50
CA GLY A 87 -13.78 -11.10 -8.46
C GLY A 87 -14.11 -9.62 -8.31
N LEU A 88 -13.30 -8.70 -8.84
CA LEU A 88 -13.48 -7.26 -8.70
C LEU A 88 -14.66 -6.80 -9.58
N THR A 89 -15.71 -6.25 -8.99
CA THR A 89 -16.91 -5.81 -9.71
C THR A 89 -16.96 -4.31 -9.95
N ASN A 90 -16.57 -3.54 -8.94
CA ASN A 90 -16.52 -2.09 -8.98
C ASN A 90 -15.20 -1.62 -8.35
N LEU A 91 -14.54 -0.66 -8.97
CA LEU A 91 -13.31 -0.07 -8.44
C LEU A 91 -13.42 1.45 -8.37
N SER A 92 -13.28 1.98 -7.15
CA SER A 92 -13.17 3.43 -6.89
C SER A 92 -11.70 3.81 -6.69
N ILE A 93 -11.20 4.66 -7.57
CA ILE A 93 -9.85 5.23 -7.50
C ILE A 93 -9.94 6.61 -6.80
N PRO A 94 -9.11 6.91 -5.78
CA PRO A 94 -9.11 8.20 -5.11
C PRO A 94 -8.45 9.29 -5.99
N ASP A 95 -8.88 10.54 -5.81
CA ASP A 95 -8.39 11.70 -6.57
C ASP A 95 -6.88 11.98 -6.41
N THR A 96 -6.23 11.35 -5.43
CA THR A 96 -4.78 11.45 -5.23
C THR A 96 -3.98 10.69 -6.27
N VAL A 97 -4.60 9.74 -6.99
CA VAL A 97 -3.95 8.96 -8.04
C VAL A 97 -3.78 9.82 -9.30
N THR A 98 -2.54 9.89 -9.77
CA THR A 98 -2.14 10.71 -10.92
C THR A 98 -1.61 9.87 -12.09
N TYR A 99 -1.22 8.62 -11.85
CA TYR A 99 -0.65 7.70 -12.84
C TYR A 99 -1.25 6.29 -12.71
N ILE A 100 -1.59 5.69 -13.85
CA ILE A 100 -2.00 4.30 -13.97
C ILE A 100 -1.09 3.66 -15.02
N ASP A 101 -0.26 2.70 -14.63
CA ASP A 101 0.68 1.99 -15.51
C ASP A 101 -0.04 0.93 -16.38
N ASP A 102 0.69 0.44 -17.39
CA ASP A 102 0.20 -0.58 -18.33
C ASP A 102 -0.36 -1.82 -17.62
N SER A 103 -1.40 -2.40 -18.23
CA SER A 103 -2.02 -3.65 -17.76
C SER A 103 -2.52 -3.62 -16.30
N ALA A 104 -2.65 -2.45 -15.67
CA ALA A 104 -3.05 -2.33 -14.26
C ALA A 104 -4.32 -3.12 -13.92
N PHE A 105 -5.26 -3.22 -14.86
CA PHE A 105 -6.54 -3.94 -14.72
C PHE A 105 -6.73 -5.06 -15.77
N GLU A 106 -5.64 -5.53 -16.39
CA GLU A 106 -5.71 -6.60 -17.38
C GLU A 106 -6.36 -7.85 -16.79
N GLY A 107 -7.25 -8.52 -17.53
CA GLY A 107 -7.88 -9.76 -17.07
C GLY A 107 -8.91 -9.59 -15.94
N CYS A 108 -9.25 -8.37 -15.51
CA CYS A 108 -10.33 -8.09 -14.55
C CYS A 108 -11.72 -8.36 -15.16
N SER A 109 -12.06 -9.62 -15.45
CA SER A 109 -13.27 -9.99 -16.18
C SER A 109 -14.59 -9.70 -15.45
N GLY A 110 -14.55 -9.52 -14.13
CA GLY A 110 -15.70 -9.11 -13.33
C GLY A 110 -15.93 -7.60 -13.28
N LEU A 111 -14.96 -6.78 -13.72
CA LEU A 111 -15.00 -5.33 -13.52
C LEU A 111 -16.04 -4.70 -14.44
N THR A 112 -17.12 -4.21 -13.85
CA THR A 112 -18.25 -3.59 -14.57
C THR A 112 -18.27 -2.07 -14.47
N SER A 113 -17.70 -1.51 -13.41
CA SER A 113 -17.58 -0.06 -13.22
C SER A 113 -16.20 0.33 -12.70
N LEU A 114 -15.61 1.31 -13.36
CA LEU A 114 -14.36 1.95 -12.98
C LEU A 114 -14.51 3.44 -13.22
N SER A 115 -14.43 4.24 -12.14
CA SER A 115 -14.37 5.70 -12.26
C SER A 115 -12.93 6.16 -12.26
N ILE A 116 -12.50 6.81 -13.34
CA ILE A 116 -11.18 7.46 -13.42
C ILE A 116 -11.33 8.89 -12.89
N PRO A 117 -10.62 9.28 -11.81
CA PRO A 117 -10.71 10.62 -11.27
C PRO A 117 -9.99 11.65 -12.17
N ASP A 118 -10.45 12.90 -12.11
CA ASP A 118 -9.93 14.01 -12.94
C ASP A 118 -8.43 14.27 -12.73
N GLY A 119 -7.88 13.85 -11.58
CA GLY A 119 -6.46 13.97 -11.25
C GLY A 119 -5.54 13.03 -12.04
N VAL A 120 -6.07 12.04 -12.75
CA VAL A 120 -5.25 11.10 -13.53
C VAL A 120 -4.69 11.81 -14.77
N THR A 121 -3.37 11.95 -14.80
CA THR A 121 -2.64 12.64 -15.88
C THR A 121 -2.07 11.70 -16.92
N SER A 122 -1.96 10.40 -16.61
CA SER A 122 -1.37 9.40 -17.50
C SER A 122 -1.99 8.02 -17.26
N ILE A 123 -2.30 7.34 -18.38
CA ILE A 123 -2.75 5.94 -18.45
C ILE A 123 -1.90 5.27 -19.54
N GLY A 124 -1.24 4.16 -19.17
CA GLY A 124 -0.46 3.31 -20.08
C GLY A 124 -1.31 2.47 -21.02
#